data_AF-A0A940SG25-F1
#
_entry.id   AF-A0A940SG25-F1
#
_cell.length_a   1.000
_cell.length_b   1.000
_cell.length_c   1.000
_cell.angle_alpha   90.00
_cell.angle_beta   90.00
_cell.angle_gamma   90.00
#
_symmetry.space_group_name_H-M   'P 1'
#
loop_
_entity.id
_entity.type
_entity.pdbx_description
1 polymer ?
#
loop_
_entity_poly.entity_id
_entity_poly.type
_entity_poly.pdbx_seq_one_letter_code
_entity_poly.pdbx_strand_id
1 'polypeptide(L)'
;MIPNNFLESRNLIRKFKELIQKANVPSIPFHNLRHTHATILMRMGENPKVVSKRLGHSRVGTTLDLCSNTNEEMQKNTPERFDEKYWT
;
A
#
# COMPACT_ATOMS: atom_id res chain seq x y z
N MET A 1 23.29 -24.02 8.00
CA MET A 1 22.86 -23.13 9.10
C MET A 1 22.83 -21.71 8.52
N ILE A 2 21.64 -21.17 8.22
CA ILE A 2 21.52 -19.80 7.69
C ILE A 2 21.85 -18.85 8.85
N PRO A 3 22.82 -17.94 8.73
CA PRO A 3 23.16 -17.04 9.81
C PRO A 3 21.93 -16.20 10.14
N ASN A 4 21.52 -16.24 11.42
CA ASN A 4 20.40 -15.50 11.97
C ASN A 4 20.80 -14.01 12.05
N ASN A 5 20.87 -13.35 10.90
CA ASN A 5 21.18 -11.94 10.80
C ASN A 5 19.85 -11.17 10.90
N PHE A 6 19.27 -11.15 12.09
CA PHE A 6 18.05 -10.38 12.35
C PHE A 6 18.33 -8.91 12.02
N LEU A 7 17.54 -8.35 11.11
CA LEU A 7 17.55 -6.92 10.83
C LEU A 7 17.00 -6.20 12.05
N GLU A 8 17.89 -5.71 12.90
CA GLU A 8 17.55 -4.86 14.04
C GLU A 8 16.73 -3.66 13.59
N SER A 9 15.51 -3.51 14.13
CA SER A 9 14.54 -2.48 13.73
C SER A 9 15.14 -1.07 13.75
N ARG A 10 16.03 -0.79 14.71
CA ARG A 10 16.74 0.50 14.80
C ARG A 10 17.67 0.75 13.60
N ASN A 11 18.41 -0.26 13.17
CA ASN A 11 19.31 -0.15 12.02
C ASN A 11 18.52 0.02 10.72
N LEU A 12 17.39 -0.69 10.58
CA LEU A 12 16.48 -0.53 9.45
C LEU A 12 15.92 0.89 9.37
N ILE A 13 15.40 1.42 10.48
CA ILE A 13 14.83 2.78 10.51
C ILE A 13 15.90 3.84 10.20
N ARG A 14 17.13 3.68 10.74
CA ARG A 14 18.24 4.58 10.43
C ARG A 14 18.57 4.58 8.94
N LYS A 15 18.73 3.39 8.36
CA LYS A 15 19.01 3.25 6.91
C LYS A 15 17.87 3.80 6.06
N PHE A 16 16.63 3.60 6.48
CA PHE A 16 15.47 4.17 5.80
C PHE A 16 15.49 5.70 5.79
N LYS A 17 15.82 6.34 6.92
CA LYS A 17 15.98 7.81 6.98
C LYS A 17 17.08 8.31 6.04
N GLU A 18 18.22 7.62 6.00
CA GLU A 18 19.31 7.93 5.06
C GLU A 18 18.81 7.86 3.60
N LEU A 19 18.00 6.87 3.25
CA LEU A 19 17.43 6.71 1.90
C LEU A 19 16.41 7.81 1.56
N ILE A 20 15.52 8.17 2.48
CA ILE A 20 14.57 9.28 2.30
C ILE A 20 15.31 10.58 2.00
N GLN A 21 16.35 10.89 2.77
CA GLN A 21 17.15 12.11 2.57
C GLN A 21 17.83 12.12 1.20
N LYS A 22 18.44 10.99 0.80
CA LYS A 22 19.07 10.86 -0.52
C LYS A 22 18.08 10.98 -1.68
N ALA A 23 16.86 10.49 -1.50
CA ALA A 23 15.80 10.60 -2.50
C ALA A 23 15.16 12.01 -2.55
N ASN A 24 15.47 12.89 -1.59
CA ASN A 24 14.88 14.22 -1.45
C ASN A 24 13.34 14.22 -1.43
N VAL A 25 12.76 13.26 -0.71
CA VAL A 25 11.30 13.12 -0.55
C VAL A 25 10.89 13.47 0.89
N PRO A 26 9.61 13.81 1.13
CA PRO A 26 9.10 14.04 2.47
C PRO A 26 9.37 12.86 3.41
N SER A 27 9.74 13.16 4.65
CA SER A 27 9.96 12.14 5.67
C SER A 27 8.65 11.46 6.04
N ILE A 28 8.60 10.15 5.92
CA ILE A 28 7.46 9.31 6.29
C ILE A 28 7.90 8.21 7.26
N PRO A 29 7.01 7.73 8.14
CA PRO A 29 7.24 6.51 8.91
C PRO A 29 7.48 5.30 8.00
N PHE A 30 8.31 4.35 8.45
CA PHE A 30 8.62 3.14 7.66
C PHE A 30 7.38 2.32 7.29
N HIS A 31 6.39 2.24 8.17
CA HIS A 31 5.15 1.52 7.90
C HIS A 31 4.30 2.17 6.80
N ASN A 32 4.50 3.45 6.47
CA ASN A 32 3.78 4.10 5.38
C ASN A 32 4.13 3.50 4.01
N LEU A 33 5.28 2.85 3.85
CA LEU A 33 5.57 2.09 2.62
C LEU A 33 4.54 1.01 2.36
N ARG A 34 4.05 0.36 3.43
CA ARG A 34 3.00 -0.66 3.35
C ARG A 34 1.66 -0.05 2.95
N HIS A 35 1.38 1.17 3.41
CA HIS A 35 0.20 1.93 3.01
C HIS A 35 0.28 2.33 1.54
N THR A 36 1.43 2.84 1.08
CA THR A 36 1.67 3.14 -0.34
C THR A 36 1.49 1.90 -1.22
N HIS A 37 2.01 0.74 -0.80
CA HIS A 37 1.81 -0.51 -1.53
C HIS A 37 0.33 -0.89 -1.65
N ALA A 38 -0.43 -0.77 -0.56
CA ALA A 38 -1.87 -1.03 -0.55
C ALA A 38 -2.61 -0.09 -1.52
N THR A 39 -2.34 1.21 -1.45
CA THR A 39 -2.95 2.22 -2.32
C THR A 39 -2.65 1.97 -3.79
N ILE A 40 -1.42 1.58 -4.15
CA ILE A 40 -1.06 1.24 -5.54
C ILE A 40 -1.88 0.05 -6.03
N LEU A 41 -1.97 -1.03 -5.25
CA LEU A 41 -2.76 -2.21 -5.63
C LEU A 41 -4.24 -1.88 -5.81
N MET A 42 -4.80 -1.08 -4.90
CA MET A 42 -6.19 -0.63 -4.99
C MET A 42 -6.39 0.20 -6.27
N ARG A 43 -5.52 1.17 -6.57
CA ARG A 43 -5.58 1.96 -7.81
C ARG A 43 -5.50 1.12 -9.08
N MET A 44 -4.74 0.02 -9.05
CA MET A 44 -4.69 -0.95 -10.15
C MET A 44 -5.98 -1.77 -10.32
N GLY A 45 -6.97 -1.62 -9.44
CA GLY A 45 -8.23 -2.38 -9.49
C GLY A 45 -8.21 -3.68 -8.70
N GLU A 46 -7.18 -3.94 -7.90
CA GLU A 46 -7.07 -5.18 -7.13
C GLU A 46 -8.16 -5.28 -6.07
N ASN A 47 -8.63 -6.50 -5.79
CA ASN A 47 -9.70 -6.70 -4.83
C ASN A 47 -9.23 -6.35 -3.40
N PRO A 48 -9.96 -5.52 -2.64
CA PRO A 48 -9.57 -5.12 -1.28
C PRO A 48 -9.32 -6.30 -0.32
N LYS A 49 -10.03 -7.42 -0.50
CA LYS A 49 -9.84 -8.66 0.26
C LYS A 49 -8.51 -9.34 -0.08
N VAL A 50 -8.09 -9.30 -1.34
CA VAL A 50 -6.79 -9.81 -1.80
C VAL A 50 -5.66 -8.93 -1.27
N VAL A 51 -5.81 -7.60 -1.37
CA VAL A 51 -4.85 -6.64 -0.80
C VAL A 51 -4.72 -6.85 0.71
N SER A 52 -5.84 -6.96 1.45
CA SER A 52 -5.83 -7.22 2.90
C SER A 52 -5.12 -8.53 3.27
N LYS A 53 -5.40 -9.63 2.55
CA LYS A 53 -4.73 -10.92 2.76
C LYS A 53 -3.23 -10.84 2.46
N ARG A 54 -2.81 -10.14 1.40
CA ARG A 54 -1.40 -9.94 1.03
C ARG A 54 -0.63 -9.17 2.10
N LEU A 55 -1.28 -8.20 2.73
CA LEU A 55 -0.69 -7.44 3.84
C LEU A 55 -0.68 -8.27 5.13
N GLY A 56 -1.55 -9.26 5.29
CA GLY A 56 -1.70 -10.02 6.53
C GLY A 56 -2.43 -9.24 7.62
N HIS A 57 -3.34 -8.34 7.24
CA HIS A 57 -4.26 -7.74 8.20
C HIS A 57 -5.31 -8.77 8.62
N SER A 58 -5.54 -8.93 9.92
CA SER A 58 -6.58 -9.81 10.47
C SER A 58 -8.00 -9.34 10.15
N ARG A 59 -8.17 -8.04 9.84
CA ARG A 59 -9.44 -7.44 9.39
C ARG A 59 -9.25 -6.71 8.06
N VAL A 60 -10.17 -6.97 7.13
CA VAL A 60 -10.25 -6.27 5.83
C VAL A 60 -10.58 -4.78 6.02
N GLY A 61 -11.39 -4.45 7.04
CA GLY A 61 -11.75 -3.07 7.39
C GLY A 61 -10.54 -2.16 7.62
N THR A 62 -9.46 -2.67 8.25
CA THR A 62 -8.24 -1.89 8.49
C THR A 62 -7.55 -1.43 7.19
N THR A 63 -7.67 -2.20 6.10
CA THR A 63 -7.15 -1.79 4.79
C THR A 63 -8.07 -0.78 4.10
N LEU A 64 -9.39 -0.97 4.24
CA LEU A 64 -10.39 -0.07 3.64
C LEU A 64 -10.41 1.30 4.31
N ASP A 65 -10.41 1.35 5.64
CA ASP A 65 -10.42 2.59 6.42
C ASP A 65 -9.18 3.45 6.13
N LEU A 66 -8.03 2.79 5.97
CA LEU A 66 -6.76 3.42 5.68
C LEU A 66 -6.65 3.91 4.22
N CYS A 67 -7.31 3.23 3.28
CA CYS A 67 -7.32 3.61 1.86
C CYS A 67 -8.62 4.34 1.45
N SER A 68 -9.40 4.87 2.40
CA SER A 68 -10.74 5.45 2.17
C SER A 68 -10.79 6.42 0.97
N ASN A 69 -9.83 7.34 0.86
CA ASN A 69 -9.76 8.30 -0.25
C ASN A 69 -9.63 7.60 -1.62
N THR A 70 -8.86 6.50 -1.69
CA THR A 70 -8.69 5.72 -2.92
C THR A 70 -9.97 4.96 -3.27
N ASN A 71 -10.71 4.48 -2.26
CA ASN A 71 -11.98 3.80 -2.47
C ASN A 71 -13.05 4.73 -3.09
N GLU A 72 -13.10 5.99 -2.65
CA GLU A 72 -13.99 7.01 -3.24
C GLU A 72 -13.63 7.32 -4.70
N GLU A 73 -12.33 7.46 -5.03
CA GLU A 73 -11.87 7.63 -6.42
C GLU A 73 -12.28 6.43 -7.30
N MET A 74 -12.15 5.21 -6.79
CA MET A 74 -12.53 4.00 -7.53
C MET A 74 -14.04 3.91 -7.78
N GLN A 75 -14.88 4.31 -6.81
CA GLN A 75 -16.33 4.36 -6.98
C GLN A 75 -16.74 5.36 -8.06
N LYS A 76 -16.10 6.54 -8.09
CA LYS A 76 -16.36 7.54 -9.13
C LYS A 76 -16.01 7.05 -10.54
N ASN A 77 -14.92 6.30 -10.66
CA ASN A 77 -14.41 5.77 -11.95
C ASN A 77 -15.07 4.44 -12.38
N THR A 78 -16.06 3.95 -11.62
CA THR A 78 -16.74 2.66 -11.89
C THR A 78 -17.64 2.71 -13.13
N PRO A 79 -18.43 3.78 -13.37
CA PRO A 79 -19.25 3.90 -14.58
C PRO A 79 -18.40 3.91 -15.85
N GLU A 80 -17.32 4.68 -15.91
CA GLU A 80 -16.50 4.76 -17.13
C GLU A 80 -15.81 3.42 -17.44
N ARG A 81 -15.39 2.68 -16.40
CA ARG A 81 -14.84 1.31 -16.56
C ARG A 81 -15.87 0.30 -17.05
N PHE A 82 -17.14 0.47 -16.70
CA PHE A 82 -18.20 -0.41 -17.18
C PHE A 82 -18.47 -0.15 -18.66
N ASP A 83 -18.54 1.12 -19.06
CA ASP A 83 -18.74 1.52 -20.45
C ASP A 83 -17.57 1.06 -21.34
N GLU A 84 -16.32 1.27 -20.91
CA GLU A 84 -15.13 0.83 -21.66
C GLU A 84 -15.07 -0.70 -21.86
N LYS A 85 -15.57 -1.47 -20.87
CA LYS A 85 -15.46 -2.95 -20.88
C LYS A 85 -16.62 -3.65 -21.59
N TYR A 86 -17.81 -3.05 -21.61
CA TYR A 86 -19.02 -3.72 -22.08
C TYR A 86 -19.78 -2.95 -23.16
N TRP A 87 -19.38 -1.71 -23.49
CA TRP A 87 -20.10 -0.83 -24.42
C TRP A 87 -19.26 -0.31 -25.61
N THR A 88 -18.03 -0.80 -25.79
CA THR A 88 -17.25 -0.70 -27.05
C THR A 88 -17.07 -2.06 -27.68
#